data_AF-A0A1J3HMV1-F1
#
_entry.id   AF-A0A1J3HMV1-F1
#
_cell.length_a   1.000
_cell.length_b   1.000
_cell.length_c   1.000
_cell.angle_alpha   90.00
_cell.angle_beta   90.00
_cell.angle_gamma   90.00
#
_symmetry.space_group_name_H-M   'P 1'
#
loop_
_entity.id
_entity.type
_entity.pdbx_description
1 polymer ?
#
loop_
_entity_poly.entity_id
_entity_poly.type
_entity_poly.pdbx_seq_one_letter_code
_entity_poly.pdbx_strand_id
1 'polypeptide(L)'
;FCFLDGSIPRPAENSPDLEDWLTIQALLVSWIKMTIDPSLRTNISHRDVAKDLWDHLKKRFSITNGPRIQQIKAELACCKQRGLTIEA
;
A
#
# COMPACT_ATOMS: atom_id res chain seq x y z
N PHE A 1 13.68 2.96 -0.36
CA PHE A 1 12.66 2.65 0.66
C PHE A 1 12.61 3.67 1.79
N CYS A 2 13.75 4.25 2.21
CA CYS A 2 13.83 5.19 3.33
C CYS A 2 12.94 6.46 3.25
N PHE A 3 12.54 6.90 2.05
CA PHE A 3 11.58 8.00 1.88
C PHE A 3 10.11 7.56 2.06
N LEU A 4 9.78 6.30 1.70
CA LEU A 4 8.43 5.75 1.81
C LEU A 4 8.10 5.28 3.22
N ASP A 5 9.10 4.79 3.96
CA ASP A 5 8.94 4.41 5.37
C ASP A 5 9.14 5.59 6.34
N GLY A 6 9.61 6.75 5.85
CA GLY A 6 9.83 7.97 6.63
C GLY A 6 11.12 8.00 7.43
N SER A 7 12.04 7.06 7.18
CA SER A 7 13.36 7.09 7.81
C SER A 7 14.18 8.33 7.41
N ILE A 8 13.85 8.96 6.28
CA ILE A 8 14.40 10.27 5.88
C ILE A 8 13.38 11.36 6.24
N PRO A 9 13.58 12.07 7.36
CA PRO A 9 12.67 13.13 7.78
C PRO A 9 12.79 14.34 6.86
N ARG A 10 11.78 15.23 6.93
CA ARG A 10 11.84 16.51 6.24
C ARG A 10 13.03 17.34 6.77
N PRO A 11 13.92 17.84 5.90
CA PRO A 11 15.00 18.74 6.29
C PRO A 11 14.46 20.04 6.89
N ALA A 12 15.32 20.77 7.61
CA ALA A 12 15.00 22.11 8.10
C ALA A 12 14.74 23.09 6.94
N GLU A 13 13.96 24.15 7.19
CA GLU A 13 13.57 25.14 6.17
C GLU A 13 14.77 25.86 5.51
N ASN A 14 15.92 25.91 6.19
CA ASN A 14 17.16 26.51 5.70
C ASN A 14 18.18 25.48 5.18
N SER A 15 17.80 24.21 5.09
CA SER A 15 18.69 23.16 4.59
C SER A 15 18.83 23.26 3.07
N PRO A 16 20.04 23.11 2.50
CA PRO A 16 20.21 22.99 1.05
C PRO A 16 19.47 21.77 0.48
N ASP A 17 19.24 20.73 1.29
CA ASP A 17 18.62 19.48 0.85
C ASP A 17 17.09 19.55 0.76
N LEU A 18 16.46 20.67 1.19
CA LEU A 18 15.00 20.75 1.26
C LEU A 18 14.35 20.70 -0.12
N GLU A 19 14.92 21.37 -1.12
CA GLU A 19 14.38 21.40 -2.47
C GLU A 19 14.44 20.01 -3.14
N ASP A 20 15.56 19.32 -2.99
CA ASP A 20 15.73 17.94 -3.44
C ASP A 20 14.74 17.01 -2.74
N TRP A 21 14.57 17.17 -1.42
CA TRP A 21 13.60 16.39 -0.66
C TRP A 21 12.17 16.61 -1.16
N LEU A 22 11.74 17.85 -1.38
CA LEU A 22 10.41 18.18 -1.91
C LEU A 22 10.21 17.59 -3.31
N THR A 23 11.22 17.68 -4.18
CA THR A 23 11.18 17.11 -5.53
C THR A 23 11.02 15.59 -5.50
N ILE A 24 11.78 14.91 -4.65
CA ILE A 24 11.67 13.45 -4.46
C ILE A 24 10.29 13.08 -3.93
N GLN A 25 9.75 13.83 -2.97
CA GLN A 25 8.41 13.56 -2.42
C GLN A 25 7.32 13.71 -3.47
N ALA A 26 7.36 14.77 -4.27
CA ALA A 26 6.42 14.99 -5.38
C ALA A 26 6.48 13.85 -6.42
N LEU A 27 7.70 13.41 -6.76
CA LEU A 27 7.92 12.30 -7.69
C LEU A 27 7.31 11.00 -7.15
N LEU A 28 7.61 10.65 -5.89
CA LEU A 28 7.10 9.44 -5.25
C LEU A 28 5.57 9.46 -5.13
N VAL A 29 4.98 10.60 -4.75
CA VAL A 29 3.53 10.79 -4.70
C VAL A 29 2.91 10.58 -6.09
N SER A 30 3.52 11.12 -7.14
CA SER A 30 3.06 10.96 -8.51
C SER A 30 3.09 9.49 -8.94
N TRP A 31 4.20 8.78 -8.69
CA TRP A 31 4.32 7.36 -9.01
C TRP A 31 3.29 6.51 -8.28
N ILE A 32 3.07 6.74 -6.97
CA ILE A 32 2.01 6.04 -6.22
C ILE A 32 0.64 6.29 -6.89
N LYS A 33 0.30 7.55 -7.20
CA LYS A 33 -0.97 7.90 -7.85
C LYS A 33 -1.14 7.26 -9.24
N MET A 34 -0.05 7.08 -9.99
CA MET A 34 -0.07 6.40 -11.29
C MET A 34 -0.34 4.90 -11.18
N THR A 35 0.04 4.27 -10.07
CA THR A 35 -0.27 2.84 -9.82
C THR A 35 -1.71 2.59 -9.37
N ILE A 36 -2.41 3.63 -8.95
CA ILE A 36 -3.79 3.51 -8.47
C ILE A 36 -4.76 3.50 -9.64
N ASP A 37 -5.69 2.54 -9.61
CA ASP A 37 -6.78 2.44 -10.55
C ASP A 37 -7.55 3.79 -10.67
N PRO A 38 -7.81 4.30 -11.89
CA PRO A 38 -8.46 5.58 -12.10
C PRO A 38 -9.81 5.72 -11.36
N SER A 39 -10.58 4.63 -11.21
CA SER A 39 -11.87 4.64 -10.51
C SER A 39 -11.74 4.91 -9.01
N LEU A 40 -10.59 4.58 -8.42
CA LEU A 40 -10.31 4.80 -6.99
C LEU A 40 -9.65 6.14 -6.72
N ARG A 41 -9.05 6.77 -7.75
CA ARG A 41 -8.23 7.99 -7.60
C ARG A 41 -9.03 9.19 -7.05
N THR A 42 -10.30 9.32 -7.43
CA THR A 42 -11.20 10.40 -6.96
C THR A 42 -11.52 10.31 -5.46
N ASN A 43 -11.38 9.11 -4.87
CA ASN A 43 -11.68 8.86 -3.46
C ASN A 43 -10.45 9.00 -2.56
N ILE A 44 -9.28 9.33 -3.12
CA ILE A 44 -8.02 9.43 -2.38
C ILE A 44 -7.67 10.90 -2.20
N SER A 45 -7.67 11.36 -0.94
CA SER A 45 -7.24 12.70 -0.56
C SER A 45 -5.81 12.98 -0.99
N HIS A 46 -5.54 14.21 -1.46
CA HIS A 46 -4.19 14.64 -1.78
C HIS A 46 -3.28 14.63 -0.54
N ARG A 47 -2.01 14.25 -0.72
CA ARG A 47 -0.95 14.33 0.28
C ARG A 47 0.37 14.61 -0.42
N ASP A 48 1.17 15.50 0.15
CA ASP A 48 2.46 15.94 -0.40
C ASP A 48 3.62 15.02 0.00
N VAL A 49 3.46 14.30 1.12
CA VAL A 49 4.46 13.37 1.64
C VAL A 49 4.11 11.94 1.22
N ALA A 50 5.06 11.26 0.60
CA ALA A 50 4.87 9.92 0.05
C ALA A 50 4.48 8.89 1.11
N LYS A 51 5.11 8.95 2.30
CA LYS A 51 4.75 8.11 3.45
C LYS A 51 3.30 8.29 3.87
N ASP A 52 2.83 9.53 4.01
CA ASP A 52 1.46 9.78 4.46
C ASP A 52 0.44 9.25 3.45
N LEU A 53 0.74 9.37 2.14
CA LEU A 53 -0.07 8.77 1.09
C LEU A 53 -0.09 7.26 1.21
N TRP A 54 1.08 6.64 1.38
CA TRP A 54 1.21 5.21 1.53
C TRP A 54 0.45 4.67 2.75
N ASP A 55 0.62 5.30 3.92
CA ASP A 55 -0.05 4.89 5.15
C ASP A 55 -1.58 5.06 5.05
N HIS A 56 -2.05 6.10 4.36
CA HIS A 56 -3.47 6.28 4.07
C HIS A 56 -4.02 5.15 3.20
N LEU A 57 -3.32 4.80 2.11
CA LEU A 57 -3.71 3.69 1.23
C LEU A 57 -3.70 2.37 1.98
N LYS A 58 -2.66 2.11 2.77
CA LYS A 58 -2.54 0.90 3.59
C LYS A 58 -3.69 0.80 4.58
N LYS A 59 -4.00 1.87 5.31
CA LYS A 59 -5.12 1.86 6.27
C LYS A 59 -6.47 1.58 5.59
N ARG A 60 -6.69 2.12 4.39
CA ARG A 60 -7.96 2.00 3.67
C ARG A 60 -8.12 0.65 2.97
N PHE A 61 -7.06 0.15 2.34
CA PHE A 61 -7.13 -0.99 1.42
C PHE A 61 -6.44 -2.25 1.97
N SER A 62 -5.57 -2.14 2.98
CA SER A 62 -4.94 -3.27 3.66
C SER A 62 -5.78 -3.73 4.86
N ILE A 63 -7.10 -3.79 4.70
CA ILE A 63 -7.99 -4.34 5.72
C ILE A 63 -7.90 -5.87 5.65
N THR A 64 -7.38 -6.47 6.71
CA THR A 64 -7.32 -7.93 6.83
C THR A 64 -8.72 -8.47 7.10
N ASN A 65 -9.33 -9.12 6.12
CA ASN A 65 -10.60 -9.81 6.29
C ASN A 65 -10.34 -11.25 6.77
N GLY A 66 -10.22 -11.43 8.09
CA GLY A 66 -9.97 -12.72 8.74
C GLY A 66 -10.91 -13.84 8.27
N PRO A 67 -12.24 -13.63 8.29
CA PRO A 67 -13.20 -14.61 7.78
C PRO A 67 -12.96 -14.96 6.31
N ARG A 68 -12.71 -13.98 5.43
CA ARG A 68 -12.43 -14.24 4.01
C ARG A 68 -11.14 -15.02 3.82
N ILE A 69 -10.10 -14.73 4.61
CA ILE A 69 -8.85 -15.50 4.60
C ILE A 69 -9.10 -16.96 5.00
N GLN A 70 -9.88 -17.19 6.06
CA GLN A 70 -10.21 -18.56 6.49
C GLN A 70 -11.07 -19.28 5.46
N GLN A 71 -12.04 -18.60 4.86
CA GLN A 71 -12.85 -19.14 3.77
C GLN A 71 -11.98 -19.56 2.58
N ILE A 72 -11.07 -18.69 2.11
CA ILE A 72 -10.17 -19.01 1.00
C ILE A 72 -9.24 -20.18 1.36
N LYS A 73 -8.74 -20.24 2.61
CA LYS A 73 -7.93 -21.37 3.08
C LYS A 73 -8.72 -22.68 3.08
N ALA A 74 -9.98 -22.65 3.52
CA ALA A 74 -10.88 -23.80 3.52
C ALA A 74 -11.24 -24.22 2.08
N GLU A 75 -11.56 -23.26 1.21
CA GLU A 75 -11.79 -23.50 -0.22
C GLU A 75 -10.55 -24.12 -0.88
N LEU A 76 -9.34 -23.64 -0.58
CA LEU A 76 -8.09 -24.22 -1.08
C LEU A 76 -7.87 -25.66 -0.59
N ALA A 77 -8.14 -25.92 0.70
CA ALA A 77 -8.07 -27.26 1.27
C ALA A 77 -9.09 -28.21 0.61
N CYS A 78 -10.34 -27.76 0.44
CA CYS A 78 -11.38 -28.53 -0.24
C CYS A 78 -11.12 -28.69 -1.74
N CYS A 79 -10.50 -27.71 -2.41
CA CYS A 79 -10.08 -27.81 -3.81
C CYS A 79 -9.01 -28.87 -4.01
N LYS A 80 -8.10 -29.07 -3.05
CA LYS A 80 -7.19 -30.24 -3.06
C LYS A 80 -7.93 -31.57 -2.91
N GLN A 81 -9.15 -31.56 -2.36
CA GLN A 81 -9.94 -32.75 -2.07
C GLN A 81 -10.88 -33.17 -3.23
N ARG A 82 -10.92 -32.40 -4.34
CA ARG A 82 -11.64 -32.78 -5.57
C ARG A 82 -10.89 -33.83 -6.38
N GLY A 83 -10.76 -35.04 -5.83
CA GLY A 83 -10.35 -36.21 -6.60
C GLY A 83 -9.80 -37.38 -5.80
N LEU A 84 -9.48 -37.21 -4.51
CA LEU A 84 -9.00 -38.30 -3.67
C LEU A 84 -9.80 -38.32 -2.38
N THR A 85 -10.81 -39.18 -2.35
CA THR A 85 -11.33 -39.73 -1.10
C THR A 85 -10.18 -40.48 -0.45
N ILE A 86 -9.74 -40.02 0.72
CA ILE A 86 -8.91 -40.86 1.59
C ILE A 86 -9.91 -41.83 2.23
N GLU A 87 -10.02 -43.02 1.64
CA GLU A 87 -10.65 -44.16 2.30
C GLU A 87 -9.75 -44.64 3.44
N ALA A 88 -10.41 -45.11 4.51
CA ALA A 88 -9.88 -45.32 5.85
C ALA A 88 -8.80 -46.41 5.96
#